data_AF-A0A969GGX8-F1
#
_entry.id   AF-A0A969GGX8-F1
#
_cell.length_a   1.000
_cell.length_b   1.000
_cell.length_c   1.000
_cell.angle_alpha   90.00
_cell.angle_beta   90.00
_cell.angle_gamma   90.00
#
_symmetry.space_group_name_H-M   'P 1'
#
loop_
_entity.id
_entity.type
_entity.pdbx_description
1 polymer ?
#
loop_
_entity_poly.entity_id
_entity_poly.type
_entity_poly.pdbx_seq_one_letter_code
_entity_poly.pdbx_strand_id
1 'polypeptide(L)'
;MQLDRNIIFNRYIIVTAIVAMFIAVGMYALLGFFSHYLADDYCETVRMTNSPLIDAVVDRYSVGAWRAANRYSNILFVGLSEMLGKNAMHITIAGMVLLWAVGIIWSIHEARRLFNLNWDFYFDLFLGLT
;
A
#
# COMPACT_ATOMS: atom_id res chain seq x y z
N MET A 1 -11.87 -39.49 5.34
CA MET A 1 -13.24 -38.98 5.12
C MET A 1 -13.65 -37.86 6.08
N GLN A 2 -13.56 -38.01 7.41
CA GLN A 2 -13.88 -36.92 8.35
C GLN A 2 -12.79 -35.83 8.40
N LEU A 3 -11.51 -36.23 8.25
CA LEU A 3 -10.37 -35.31 8.11
C LEU A 3 -10.48 -34.42 6.86
N ASP A 4 -10.85 -35.01 5.72
CA ASP A 4 -10.99 -34.29 4.43
C ASP A 4 -12.10 -33.23 4.49
N ARG A 5 -13.20 -33.54 5.20
CA ARG A 5 -14.31 -32.60 5.39
C ARG A 5 -13.89 -31.37 6.17
N ASN A 6 -13.06 -31.54 7.21
CA ASN A 6 -12.57 -30.43 8.03
C ASN A 6 -11.60 -29.54 7.24
N ILE A 7 -10.74 -30.12 6.40
CA ILE A 7 -9.82 -29.37 5.53
C ILE A 7 -10.60 -28.53 4.53
N ILE A 8 -11.60 -29.12 3.88
CA ILE A 8 -12.47 -28.43 2.92
C ILE A 8 -13.24 -27.29 3.62
N PHE A 9 -13.80 -27.55 4.80
CA PHE A 9 -14.53 -26.57 5.59
C PHE A 9 -13.64 -25.38 5.99
N ASN A 10 -12.43 -25.65 6.51
CA ASN A 10 -11.46 -24.61 6.87
C ASN A 10 -11.05 -23.76 5.67
N ARG A 11 -10.90 -24.38 4.50
CA ARG A 11 -10.59 -23.66 3.26
C ARG A 11 -11.71 -22.71 2.86
N TYR A 12 -12.97 -23.12 3.01
CA TYR A 12 -14.11 -22.22 2.77
C TYR A 12 -14.10 -21.03 3.72
N ILE A 13 -13.85 -21.25 5.01
CA ILE A 13 -13.74 -20.16 6.00
C ILE A 13 -12.66 -19.15 5.57
N ILE A 14 -11.45 -19.63 5.28
CA ILE A 14 -10.32 -18.77 4.89
C ILE A 14 -10.66 -17.99 3.61
N VAL A 15 -11.23 -18.65 2.60
CA VAL A 15 -11.61 -17.96 1.35
C VAL A 15 -12.67 -16.89 1.60
N THR A 16 -13.68 -17.16 2.43
CA THR A 16 -14.69 -16.14 2.77
C THR A 16 -14.08 -14.96 3.50
N ALA A 17 -13.13 -15.19 4.41
CA ALA A 17 -12.41 -14.13 5.10
C ALA A 17 -11.58 -13.30 4.11
N ILE A 18 -10.83 -13.94 3.21
CA ILE A 18 -10.05 -13.25 2.17
C ILE A 18 -10.93 -12.35 1.31
N VAL A 19 -12.09 -12.85 0.86
CA VAL A 19 -13.04 -12.06 0.08
C VAL A 19 -13.53 -10.83 0.86
N ALA A 20 -13.87 -11.01 2.14
CA ALA A 20 -14.28 -9.89 3.00
C ALA A 20 -13.17 -8.84 3.15
N MET A 21 -11.92 -9.26 3.31
CA MET A 21 -10.79 -8.33 3.44
C MET A 21 -10.47 -7.63 2.12
N PHE A 22 -10.58 -8.31 0.97
CA PHE A 22 -10.46 -7.66 -0.34
C PHE A 22 -11.55 -6.62 -0.57
N ILE A 23 -12.77 -6.84 -0.07
CA ILE A 23 -13.82 -5.83 -0.12
C ILE A 23 -13.40 -4.60 0.71
N ALA A 24 -12.87 -4.80 1.92
CA ALA A 24 -12.40 -3.70 2.76
C ALA A 24 -11.26 -2.91 2.09
N VAL A 25 -10.23 -3.59 1.59
CA VAL A 25 -9.12 -2.97 0.85
C VAL A 25 -9.63 -2.26 -0.41
N GLY A 26 -10.56 -2.87 -1.14
CA GLY A 26 -11.22 -2.27 -2.30
C GLY A 26 -12.00 -1.00 -1.95
N MET A 27 -12.68 -0.98 -0.80
CA MET A 27 -13.34 0.23 -0.30
C MET A 27 -12.35 1.33 0.04
N TYR A 28 -11.20 1.01 0.64
CA TYR A 28 -10.14 2.00 0.88
C TYR A 28 -9.55 2.55 -0.42
N ALA A 29 -9.31 1.69 -1.41
CA ALA A 29 -8.85 2.13 -2.74
C ALA A 29 -9.89 3.02 -3.43
N LEU A 30 -11.18 2.68 -3.32
CA LEU A 30 -12.29 3.49 -3.85
C LEU A 30 -12.40 4.85 -3.15
N LEU A 31 -12.28 4.90 -1.82
CA LEU A 31 -12.25 6.16 -1.07
C LEU A 31 -11.02 7.00 -1.45
N GLY A 32 -9.88 6.36 -1.66
CA GLY A 32 -8.66 6.99 -2.18
C GLY A 32 -8.86 7.62 -3.55
N PHE A 33 -9.65 6.99 -4.42
CA PHE A 33 -10.00 7.54 -5.73
C PHE A 33 -10.82 8.83 -5.65
N PHE A 34 -11.51 9.12 -4.55
CA PHE A 34 -12.23 10.39 -4.37
C PHE A 34 -11.45 11.42 -3.53
N SER A 35 -10.23 11.08 -3.14
CA SER A 35 -9.39 11.94 -2.29
C SER A 35 -8.74 13.04 -3.12
N HIS A 36 -8.74 14.26 -2.59
CA HIS A 36 -8.18 15.45 -3.21
C HIS A 36 -6.99 15.97 -2.39
N TYR A 37 -6.11 16.74 -3.03
CA TYR A 37 -5.03 17.42 -2.34
C TYR A 37 -5.53 18.33 -1.23
N LEU A 38 -4.89 18.25 -0.07
CA LEU A 38 -5.02 19.26 0.97
C LEU A 38 -4.06 20.42 0.68
N ALA A 39 -4.33 21.59 1.25
CA ALA A 39 -3.48 22.76 1.11
C ALA A 39 -2.01 22.52 1.53
N ASP A 40 -1.76 21.61 2.49
CA ASP A 40 -0.41 21.23 2.92
C ASP A 40 0.36 20.53 1.78
N ASP A 41 -0.30 19.74 0.94
CA ASP A 41 0.35 18.97 -0.14
C ASP A 41 0.84 19.87 -1.29
N TYR A 42 0.09 20.94 -1.60
CA TYR A 42 0.53 21.95 -2.58
C TYR A 42 1.75 22.73 -2.12
N CYS A 43 1.84 23.02 -0.82
CA CYS A 43 3.03 23.67 -0.26
C CYS A 43 4.27 22.78 -0.38
N GLU A 44 4.09 21.46 -0.38
CA GLU A 44 5.19 20.52 -0.59
C GLU A 44 5.61 20.39 -2.05
N THR A 45 4.67 20.44 -3.00
CA THR A 45 4.99 20.37 -4.44
C THR A 45 5.76 21.59 -4.94
N VAL A 46 5.58 22.77 -4.34
CA VAL A 46 6.35 23.98 -4.73
C VAL A 46 7.87 23.78 -4.59
N ARG A 47 8.32 22.90 -3.69
CA ARG A 47 9.75 22.59 -3.55
C ARG A 47 10.30 21.80 -4.74
N MET A 48 9.43 21.08 -5.43
CA MET A 48 9.77 20.29 -6.61
C MET A 48 9.85 21.12 -7.89
N THR A 49 9.35 22.35 -7.87
CA THR A 49 9.41 23.25 -9.04
C THR A 49 10.85 23.60 -9.44
N ASN A 50 11.78 23.58 -8.48
CA ASN A 50 13.15 24.04 -8.66
C ASN A 50 14.21 22.93 -8.46
N SER A 51 13.81 21.69 -8.22
CA SER A 51 14.73 20.58 -7.94
C SER A 51 14.16 19.25 -8.43
N PRO A 52 15.00 18.33 -8.94
CA PRO A 52 14.52 17.01 -9.36
C PRO A 52 13.97 16.22 -8.15
N LEU A 53 13.01 15.31 -8.42
CA LEU A 53 12.23 14.59 -7.40
C LEU A 53 13.10 13.93 -6.33
N ILE A 54 14.15 13.21 -6.73
CA ILE A 54 15.01 12.48 -5.80
C ILE A 54 15.77 13.44 -4.89
N ASP A 55 16.34 14.51 -5.47
CA ASP A 55 17.09 15.51 -4.70
C ASP A 55 16.16 16.24 -3.72
N ALA A 56 14.93 16.56 -4.13
CA ALA A 56 13.94 17.18 -3.25
C ALA A 56 13.54 16.27 -2.06
N VAL A 57 13.45 14.95 -2.28
CA VAL A 57 13.15 13.97 -1.22
C VAL A 57 14.33 13.80 -0.27
N VAL A 58 15.55 13.69 -0.79
CA VAL A 58 16.77 13.54 0.01
C VAL A 58 17.09 14.80 0.80
N ASP A 59 16.96 15.98 0.17
CA ASP A 59 17.07 17.27 0.84
C ASP A 59 16.07 17.35 2.00
N ARG A 60 14.81 16.99 1.77
CA ARG A 60 13.81 17.02 2.84
C ARG A 60 14.08 16.05 3.99
N TYR A 61 14.59 14.86 3.67
CA TYR A 61 15.01 13.90 4.68
C TYR A 61 16.18 14.43 5.52
N SER A 62 17.15 15.09 4.87
CA SER A 62 18.39 15.56 5.49
C SER A 62 18.30 16.91 6.22
N VAL A 63 17.43 17.82 5.78
CA VAL A 63 17.25 19.17 6.36
C VAL A 63 16.67 19.12 7.79
N GLY A 64 16.18 17.96 8.25
CA GLY A 64 16.05 17.67 9.68
C GLY A 64 15.00 18.49 10.44
N ALA A 65 14.16 19.28 9.74
CA ALA A 65 13.02 19.91 10.38
C ALA A 65 12.13 18.77 10.92
N TRP A 66 11.91 18.74 12.24
CA TRP A 66 11.17 17.68 12.94
C TRP A 66 9.85 17.27 12.25
N ARG A 67 9.15 18.24 11.65
CA ARG A 67 7.92 18.02 10.88
C ARG A 67 8.15 17.41 9.49
N ALA A 68 9.28 17.70 8.85
CA ALA A 68 9.61 17.31 7.49
C ALA A 68 10.20 15.90 7.39
N ALA A 69 11.04 15.50 8.35
CA ALA A 69 11.68 14.18 8.37
C ALA A 69 10.70 13.02 8.57
N ASN A 70 9.53 13.25 9.19
CA ASN A 70 8.46 12.24 9.29
C ASN A 70 7.50 12.24 8.09
N ARG A 71 7.71 13.13 7.10
CA ARG A 71 6.81 13.34 5.95
C ARG A 71 7.54 13.32 4.59
N TYR A 72 8.79 12.87 4.54
CA TYR A 72 9.57 12.80 3.31
C TYR A 72 8.93 11.87 2.26
N SER A 73 8.27 10.80 2.72
CA SER A 73 7.51 9.89 1.86
C SER A 73 6.38 10.59 1.12
N ASN A 74 5.71 11.57 1.74
CA ASN A 74 4.65 12.34 1.06
C ASN A 74 5.21 13.07 -0.17
N ILE A 75 6.41 13.66 -0.12
CA ILE A 75 6.98 14.36 -1.29
C ILE A 75 7.25 13.38 -2.43
N LEU A 76 7.75 12.18 -2.12
CA LEU A 76 8.03 11.18 -3.15
C LEU A 76 6.74 10.81 -3.90
N PHE A 77 5.67 10.50 -3.16
CA PHE A 77 4.42 10.04 -3.76
C PHE A 77 3.63 11.18 -4.41
N VAL A 78 3.56 12.34 -3.78
CA VAL A 78 2.91 13.53 -4.35
C VAL A 78 3.66 14.03 -5.59
N GLY A 79 4.98 14.03 -5.57
CA GLY A 79 5.80 14.39 -6.73
C GLY A 79 5.63 13.43 -7.90
N LEU A 80 5.63 12.11 -7.64
CA LEU A 80 5.29 11.11 -8.65
C LEU A 80 3.85 11.28 -9.15
N SER A 81 2.93 11.66 -8.27
CA SER A 81 1.55 11.94 -8.60
C SER A 81 1.47 13.03 -9.65
N GLU A 82 2.07 14.20 -9.41
CA GLU A 82 2.05 15.34 -10.33
C GLU A 82 2.56 15.00 -11.74
N MET A 83 3.50 14.05 -11.86
CA MET A 83 3.99 13.56 -13.16
C MET A 83 2.93 12.79 -13.98
N LEU A 84 1.90 12.24 -13.34
CA LEU A 84 0.81 11.47 -13.96
C LEU A 84 -0.32 12.36 -14.52
N GLY A 85 -0.25 13.69 -14.37
CA GLY A 85 -1.19 14.64 -14.97
C GLY A 85 -2.47 14.88 -14.15
N LYS A 86 -3.55 15.34 -14.78
CA LYS A 86 -4.74 15.87 -14.05
C LYS A 86 -5.44 14.88 -13.11
N ASN A 87 -5.31 13.58 -13.31
CA ASN A 87 -5.89 12.53 -12.45
C ASN A 87 -4.87 11.86 -11.51
N ALA A 88 -3.68 12.48 -11.40
CA ALA A 88 -2.57 12.10 -10.55
C ALA A 88 -2.97 11.50 -9.20
N MET A 89 -3.70 12.29 -8.41
CA MET A 89 -3.93 12.00 -7.00
C MET A 89 -4.80 10.75 -6.80
N HIS A 90 -5.89 10.65 -7.56
CA HIS A 90 -6.82 9.52 -7.50
C HIS A 90 -6.14 8.19 -7.83
N ILE A 91 -5.29 8.19 -8.85
CA ILE A 91 -4.52 7.01 -9.27
C ILE A 91 -3.44 6.67 -8.23
N THR A 92 -2.78 7.69 -7.70
CA THR A 92 -1.65 7.52 -6.78
C THR A 92 -2.11 6.89 -5.47
N ILE A 93 -3.18 7.40 -4.86
CA ILE A 93 -3.66 6.87 -3.58
C ILE A 93 -4.19 5.43 -3.74
N ALA A 94 -5.02 5.19 -4.75
CA ALA A 94 -5.51 3.84 -5.03
C ALA A 94 -4.35 2.88 -5.34
N GLY A 95 -3.37 3.33 -6.13
CA GLY A 95 -2.16 2.58 -6.44
C GLY A 95 -1.32 2.26 -5.21
N MET A 96 -1.17 3.20 -4.27
CA MET A 96 -0.45 2.98 -3.02
C MET A 96 -1.12 1.93 -2.14
N VAL A 97 -2.45 1.96 -2.02
CA VAL A 97 -3.20 0.95 -1.24
C VAL A 97 -3.03 -0.44 -1.86
N LEU A 98 -3.12 -0.54 -3.20
CA LEU A 98 -2.92 -1.80 -3.90
C LEU A 98 -1.48 -2.31 -3.81
N LEU A 99 -0.49 -1.44 -4.02
CA LEU A 99 0.92 -1.78 -3.87
C LEU A 99 1.24 -2.21 -2.44
N TRP A 100 0.65 -1.57 -1.44
CA TRP A 100 0.79 -1.94 -0.04
C TRP A 100 0.25 -3.35 0.22
N ALA A 101 -0.99 -3.64 -0.21
CA ALA A 101 -1.59 -4.96 -0.04
C ALA A 101 -0.77 -6.06 -0.75
N VAL A 102 -0.36 -5.83 -1.99
CA VAL A 102 0.49 -6.76 -2.75
C VAL A 102 1.84 -6.93 -2.07
N GLY A 103 2.45 -5.85 -1.58
CA GLY A 103 3.75 -5.87 -0.91
C GLY A 103 3.74 -6.68 0.38
N ILE A 104 2.67 -6.59 1.18
CA ILE A 104 2.55 -7.41 2.41
C ILE A 104 2.32 -8.88 2.05
N ILE A 105 1.40 -9.19 1.13
CA ILE A 105 1.16 -10.56 0.67
C ILE A 105 2.46 -11.18 0.15
N TRP A 106 3.23 -10.43 -0.64
CA TRP A 106 4.54 -10.86 -1.12
C TRP A 106 5.51 -11.09 0.04
N SER A 107 5.61 -10.16 0.99
CA SER A 107 6.53 -10.27 2.12
C SER A 107 6.25 -11.51 2.96
N ILE A 108 4.97 -11.85 3.17
CA ILE A 108 4.56 -13.05 3.88
C ILE A 108 4.86 -14.30 3.06
N HIS A 109 4.62 -14.27 1.75
CA HIS A 109 4.97 -15.35 0.85
C HIS A 109 6.48 -15.68 0.89
N GLU A 110 7.33 -14.65 0.86
CA GLU A 110 8.78 -14.83 0.97
C GLU A 110 9.19 -15.27 2.38
N ALA A 111 8.55 -14.75 3.43
CA ALA A 111 8.78 -15.21 4.80
C ALA A 111 8.44 -16.71 4.94
N ARG A 112 7.31 -17.15 4.37
CA ARG A 112 6.94 -18.58 4.33
C ARG A 112 8.01 -19.42 3.66
N ARG A 113 8.52 -18.95 2.51
CA ARG A 113 9.58 -19.62 1.76
C ARG A 113 10.89 -19.68 2.54
N LEU A 114 11.23 -18.60 3.25
CA LEU A 114 12.43 -18.50 4.07
C LEU A 114 12.39 -19.44 5.28
N PHE A 115 11.23 -19.56 5.95
CA PHE A 115 11.05 -20.38 7.14
C PHE A 115 10.58 -21.82 6.86
N ASN A 116 10.41 -22.20 5.59
CA ASN A 116 9.88 -23.51 5.16
C ASN A 116 8.59 -23.90 5.89
N LEU A 117 7.65 -22.96 6.00
CA LEU A 117 6.36 -23.22 6.64
C LEU A 117 5.43 -24.00 5.70
N ASN A 118 4.76 -25.03 6.22
CA ASN A 118 3.98 -26.01 5.44
C ASN A 118 2.51 -25.62 5.19
N TRP A 119 2.18 -24.32 5.13
CA TRP A 119 0.81 -23.87 4.87
C TRP A 119 0.58 -23.38 3.44
N ASP A 120 -0.69 -23.36 3.04
CA ASP A 120 -1.13 -22.96 1.70
C ASP A 120 -1.02 -21.46 1.43
N PHE A 121 -0.98 -21.09 0.16
CA PHE A 121 -0.97 -19.69 -0.29
C PHE A 121 -2.19 -18.87 0.16
N TYR A 122 -3.34 -19.52 0.37
CA TYR A 122 -4.52 -18.84 0.95
C TYR A 122 -4.23 -18.28 2.34
N PHE A 123 -3.36 -18.94 3.11
CA PHE A 123 -2.96 -18.46 4.41
C PHE A 123 -2.07 -17.22 4.29
N ASP A 124 -1.19 -17.17 3.29
CA ASP A 124 -0.38 -15.98 2.99
C ASP A 124 -1.26 -14.80 2.59
N LEU A 125 -2.27 -15.04 1.73
CA LEU A 125 -3.25 -14.03 1.34
C LEU A 125 -4.04 -13.51 2.53
N PHE A 126 -4.50 -14.41 3.40
CA PHE A 126 -5.25 -14.04 4.60
C PHE A 126 -4.42 -13.15 5.52
N LEU A 127 -3.20 -13.56 5.85
CA LEU A 127 -2.30 -12.79 6.71
C LEU A 127 -1.85 -11.47 6.07
N GLY A 128 -1.76 -11.44 4.74
CA GLY A 128 -1.35 -10.23 4.02
C GLY A 128 -2.44 -9.17 3.88
N LEU A 129 -3.70 -9.55 4.10
CA LEU A 129 -4.84 -8.65 4.03
C LEU A 129 -5.40 -8.26 5.41
N THR A 130 -4.97 -8.92 6.50
CA THR A 130 -5.27 -8.58 7.91
C THR A 130 -4.32 -7.54 8.47
#